data_AF-A0A524NGC2-F1
#
_entry.id   AF-A0A524NGC2-F1
#
_cell.length_a   1.000
_cell.length_b   1.000
_cell.length_c   1.000
_cell.angle_alpha   90.00
_cell.angle_beta   90.00
_cell.angle_gamma   90.00
#
_symmetry.space_group_name_H-M   'P 1'
#
loop_
_entity.id
_entity.type
_entity.pdbx_description
1 polymer ?
#
loop_
_entity_poly.entity_id
_entity_poly.type
_entity_poly.pdbx_seq_one_letter_code
_entity_poly.pdbx_strand_id
1 'polypeptide(L)'
;MKNFFLWISLIPWLASCGQVPDKEEVLLEVHQDQQKVEVYIGGELFTAYRYDAALEKPVLYPVYAPGGIVVSRGFPLEPRGKERIDHPHQVGLWF
;
A
#
# COMPACT_ATOMS: atom_id res chain seq x y z
N MET A 1 -34.42 42.60 38.24
CA MET A 1 -34.19 42.64 36.78
C MET A 1 -32.92 41.87 36.51
N LYS A 2 -32.92 41.03 35.46
CA LYS A 2 -32.10 39.83 35.32
C LYS A 2 -30.59 40.12 35.28
N ASN A 3 -29.85 39.55 36.24
CA ASN A 3 -28.40 39.59 36.30
C ASN A 3 -27.83 38.67 35.21
N PHE A 4 -27.01 39.24 34.33
CA PHE A 4 -26.36 38.56 33.21
C PHE A 4 -25.05 37.95 33.71
N PHE A 5 -25.08 36.68 34.10
CA PHE A 5 -23.89 35.90 34.45
C PHE A 5 -23.35 35.21 33.17
N LEU A 6 -22.27 35.74 32.62
CA LEU A 6 -21.48 35.12 31.56
C LEU A 6 -20.69 33.96 32.16
N TRP A 7 -21.10 32.72 31.85
CA TRP A 7 -20.30 31.53 32.16
C TRP A 7 -19.50 31.17 30.92
N ILE A 8 -18.24 31.62 30.86
CA ILE A 8 -17.29 31.18 29.83
C ILE A 8 -16.90 29.75 30.21
N SER A 9 -17.50 28.76 29.56
CA SER A 9 -17.00 27.39 29.61
C SER A 9 -15.65 27.35 28.92
N LEU A 10 -14.57 27.20 29.69
CA LEU A 10 -13.27 26.78 29.18
C LEU A 10 -13.47 25.43 28.48
N ILE A 11 -13.56 25.45 27.15
CA ILE A 11 -13.40 24.27 26.32
C ILE A 11 -11.91 23.92 26.43
N PRO A 12 -11.51 22.81 27.09
CA PRO A 12 -10.15 22.37 26.93
C PRO A 12 -10.07 21.94 25.47
N TRP A 13 -9.27 22.69 24.70
CA TRP A 13 -8.74 22.23 23.44
C TRP A 13 -7.97 20.96 23.79
N LEU A 14 -8.65 19.81 23.73
CA LEU A 14 -8.03 18.52 23.77
C LEU A 14 -7.08 18.54 22.59
N ALA A 15 -5.81 18.76 22.92
CA ALA A 15 -4.69 18.57 22.04
C ALA A 15 -4.84 17.15 21.49
N SER A 16 -5.39 17.05 20.28
CA SER A 16 -5.17 15.91 19.42
C SER A 16 -3.69 15.98 19.07
N CYS A 17 -2.85 15.54 20.00
CA CYS A 17 -1.48 15.18 19.72
C CYS A 17 -1.59 14.13 18.62
N GLY A 18 -1.32 14.54 17.37
CA GLY A 18 -1.25 13.62 16.27
C GLY A 18 -0.25 12.56 16.67
N GLN A 19 -0.71 11.32 16.87
CA GLN A 19 0.21 10.22 17.04
C GLN A 19 1.03 10.18 15.76
N VAL A 20 2.33 10.41 15.88
CA VAL A 20 3.26 10.08 14.81
C VAL A 20 3.06 8.57 14.62
N PRO A 21 2.60 8.10 13.45
CA PRO A 21 2.45 6.67 13.24
C PRO A 21 3.81 6.03 13.55
N ASP A 22 3.81 5.01 14.41
CA ASP A 22 5.02 4.24 14.67
C ASP A 22 5.61 3.78 13.34
N LYS A 23 6.94 3.69 13.27
CA LYS A 23 7.60 3.17 12.07
C LYS A 23 7.03 1.79 11.77
N GLU A 24 6.28 1.67 10.69
CA GLU A 24 5.70 0.40 10.28
C GLU A 24 6.84 -0.60 10.04
N GLU A 25 6.68 -1.79 10.61
CA GLU A 25 7.64 -2.88 10.44
C GLU A 25 7.60 -3.38 9.00
N VAL A 26 8.77 -3.65 8.45
CA VAL A 26 8.92 -4.27 7.13
C VAL A 26 9.26 -5.75 7.32
N LEU A 27 8.39 -6.62 6.83
CA LEU A 27 8.56 -8.06 6.87
C LEU A 27 8.77 -8.61 5.45
N LEU A 28 9.71 -9.54 5.32
CA LEU A 28 10.00 -10.24 4.07
C LEU A 28 9.67 -11.72 4.24
N GLU A 29 8.77 -12.23 3.42
CA GLU A 29 8.44 -13.66 3.37
C GLU A 29 8.95 -14.28 2.07
N VAL A 30 9.83 -15.25 2.18
CA VAL A 30 10.45 -15.92 1.01
C VAL A 30 9.66 -17.18 0.66
N HIS A 31 9.06 -17.17 -0.54
CA HIS A 31 8.33 -18.31 -1.10
C HIS A 31 9.15 -18.92 -2.23
N GLN A 32 10.06 -19.84 -1.89
CA GLN A 32 11.02 -20.42 -2.84
C GLN A 32 10.36 -21.26 -3.94
N ASP A 33 9.30 -21.99 -3.59
CA ASP A 33 8.47 -22.81 -4.49
C ASP A 33 7.75 -21.96 -5.56
N GLN A 34 7.36 -20.75 -5.19
CA GLN A 34 6.70 -19.77 -6.06
C GLN A 34 7.69 -18.76 -6.67
N GLN A 35 8.99 -18.89 -6.37
CA GLN A 35 10.04 -17.98 -6.84
C GLN A 35 9.69 -16.50 -6.62
N LYS A 36 9.26 -16.16 -5.40
CA LYS A 36 8.94 -14.79 -5.02
C LYS A 36 9.33 -14.47 -3.58
N VAL A 37 9.49 -13.17 -3.31
CA VAL A 37 9.59 -12.63 -1.94
C VAL A 37 8.45 -11.64 -1.75
N GLU A 38 7.57 -11.91 -0.81
CA GLU A 38 6.51 -10.98 -0.43
C GLU A 38 7.08 -9.95 0.56
N VAL A 39 6.70 -8.69 0.35
CA VAL A 39 7.09 -7.55 1.17
C VAL A 39 5.83 -7.04 1.86
N TYR A 40 5.82 -7.14 3.18
CA TYR A 40 4.75 -6.65 4.03
C TYR A 40 5.21 -5.39 4.75
N ILE A 41 4.32 -4.41 4.87
CA ILE A 41 4.52 -3.18 5.64
C ILE A 41 3.30 -3.00 6.53
N GLY A 42 3.49 -2.87 7.85
CA GLY A 42 2.38 -2.74 8.80
C GLY A 42 1.48 -3.98 8.85
N GLY A 43 2.00 -5.16 8.46
CA GLY A 43 1.23 -6.40 8.37
C GLY A 43 0.38 -6.56 7.10
N GLU A 44 0.36 -5.56 6.22
CA GLU A 44 -0.34 -5.63 4.93
C GLU A 44 0.64 -5.90 3.78
N LEU A 45 0.20 -6.66 2.77
CA LEU A 45 1.01 -6.91 1.58
C LEU A 45 1.22 -5.60 0.81
N PHE A 46 2.47 -5.18 0.70
CA PHE A 46 2.85 -3.99 -0.07
C PHE A 46 3.19 -4.34 -1.52
N THR A 47 4.01 -5.39 -1.73
CA THR A 47 4.34 -5.92 -3.06
C THR A 47 4.97 -7.30 -2.97
N ALA A 48 5.15 -8.00 -4.09
CA ALA A 48 6.04 -9.15 -4.18
C ALA A 48 7.14 -8.94 -5.22
N TYR A 49 8.39 -9.24 -4.86
CA TYR A 49 9.49 -9.41 -5.81
C TYR A 49 9.40 -10.80 -6.45
N ARG A 50 8.99 -10.85 -7.71
CA ARG A 50 8.78 -12.08 -8.46
C ARG A 50 9.92 -12.29 -9.43
N TYR A 51 10.47 -13.51 -9.44
CA TYR A 51 11.58 -13.91 -10.30
C TYR A 51 11.33 -15.31 -10.90
N ASP A 52 10.06 -15.67 -11.03
CA ASP A 52 9.62 -16.91 -11.67
C ASP A 52 9.99 -16.94 -13.16
N ALA A 53 10.23 -18.13 -13.71
CA ALA A 53 10.74 -18.31 -15.07
C ALA A 53 9.75 -17.88 -16.17
N ALA A 54 8.47 -17.62 -15.84
CA ALA A 54 7.50 -17.11 -16.79
C ALA A 54 7.68 -15.60 -17.05
N LEU A 55 8.46 -14.92 -16.22
CA LEU A 55 8.81 -13.51 -16.38
C LEU A 55 10.15 -13.36 -17.10
N GLU A 56 10.19 -12.45 -18.08
CA GLU A 56 11.43 -12.11 -18.79
C GLU A 56 12.48 -11.47 -17.87
N LYS A 57 12.02 -10.81 -16.81
CA LYS A 57 12.86 -10.15 -15.81
C LYS A 57 12.16 -10.15 -14.45
N PRO A 58 12.90 -10.04 -13.35
CA PRO A 58 12.28 -9.84 -12.04
C PRO A 58 11.49 -8.54 -11.98
N VAL A 59 10.35 -8.59 -11.30
CA VAL A 59 9.44 -7.43 -11.16
C VAL A 59 8.88 -7.35 -9.75
N LEU A 60 8.45 -6.15 -9.37
CA LEU A 60 7.58 -5.93 -8.21
C LEU A 60 6.12 -5.93 -8.67
N TYR A 61 5.35 -6.92 -8.25
CA TYR A 61 3.95 -7.08 -8.65
C TYR A 61 3.11 -7.92 -7.67
N PRO A 62 1.86 -7.51 -7.38
CA PRO A 62 1.30 -6.18 -7.62
C PRO A 62 1.90 -5.16 -6.63
N VAL A 63 1.85 -3.87 -6.95
CA VAL A 63 2.23 -2.80 -5.99
C VAL A 63 0.97 -2.19 -5.41
N TYR A 64 0.84 -2.21 -4.09
CA TYR A 64 -0.27 -1.61 -3.36
C TYR A 64 0.10 -0.24 -2.78
N ALA A 65 -0.80 0.72 -2.91
CA ALA A 65 -0.82 1.95 -2.13
C ALA A 65 -1.63 1.75 -0.84
N PRO A 66 -1.54 2.69 0.14
CA PRO A 66 -2.35 2.63 1.36
C PRO A 66 -3.84 2.42 1.07
N GLY A 67 -4.49 1.55 1.85
CA GLY A 67 -5.88 1.17 1.64
C GLY A 67 -6.08 0.08 0.58
N GLY A 68 -5.02 -0.65 0.19
CA GLY A 68 -5.11 -1.81 -0.71
C GLY A 68 -5.34 -1.44 -2.19
N ILE A 69 -5.10 -0.18 -2.57
CA ILE A 69 -5.28 0.26 -3.95
C ILE A 69 -4.13 -0.27 -4.81
N VAL A 70 -4.42 -1.11 -5.80
CA VAL A 70 -3.39 -1.59 -6.72
C VAL A 70 -2.97 -0.48 -7.68
N VAL A 71 -1.69 -0.11 -7.65
CA VAL A 71 -1.09 0.92 -8.51
C VAL A 71 -0.56 0.33 -9.81
N SER A 72 -0.09 -0.93 -9.78
CA SER A 72 0.33 -1.63 -10.99
C SER A 72 -0.85 -2.01 -11.87
N ARG A 73 -0.68 -1.85 -13.19
CA ARG A 73 -1.59 -2.43 -14.20
C ARG A 73 -1.71 -3.95 -14.03
N GLY A 74 -2.81 -4.53 -14.46
CA GLY A 74 -3.10 -5.96 -14.39
C GLY A 74 -2.42 -6.80 -15.48
N PHE A 75 -2.58 -6.41 -16.74
CA PHE A 75 -2.07 -7.14 -17.90
C PHE A 75 -0.52 -7.21 -17.91
N PRO A 76 0.08 -8.38 -18.22
CA PRO A 76 -0.56 -9.62 -18.65
C PRO A 76 -0.95 -10.59 -17.51
N LEU A 77 -0.53 -10.34 -16.26
CA LEU A 77 -0.65 -11.30 -15.17
C LEU A 77 -2.08 -11.43 -14.63
N GLU A 78 -2.77 -10.31 -14.43
CA GLU A 78 -4.16 -10.24 -13.99
C GLU A 78 -4.93 -9.20 -14.82
N PRO A 79 -5.20 -9.46 -16.12
CA PRO A 79 -5.77 -8.46 -17.02
C PRO A 79 -7.08 -7.87 -16.50
N ARG A 80 -7.19 -6.54 -16.51
CA ARG A 80 -8.40 -5.81 -16.12
C ARG A 80 -9.07 -5.16 -17.32
N GLY A 81 -10.35 -4.87 -17.20
CA GLY A 81 -11.11 -4.23 -18.27
C GLY A 81 -10.51 -2.88 -18.67
N LYS A 82 -10.45 -2.60 -19.99
CA LYS A 82 -9.95 -1.34 -20.58
C LYS A 82 -8.45 -1.08 -20.42
N GLU A 83 -7.66 -2.08 -20.01
CA GLU A 83 -6.20 -1.98 -20.06
C GLU A 83 -5.70 -2.10 -21.51
N ARG A 84 -4.61 -1.40 -21.83
CA ARG A 84 -3.88 -1.62 -23.09
C ARG A 84 -3.30 -3.05 -23.10
N ILE A 85 -3.12 -3.67 -24.26
CA ILE A 85 -2.54 -5.03 -24.36
C ILE A 85 -1.33 -5.09 -25.32
N ASP A 86 -0.83 -3.93 -25.74
CA ASP A 86 0.19 -3.79 -26.78
C ASP A 86 1.62 -4.10 -26.32
N HIS A 87 1.87 -4.11 -25.01
CA HIS A 87 3.18 -4.39 -24.42
C HIS A 87 3.07 -5.45 -23.31
N PRO A 88 3.01 -6.74 -23.64
CA PRO A 88 2.90 -7.82 -22.65
C PRO A 88 4.13 -7.96 -21.76
N HIS A 89 5.30 -7.49 -22.21
CA HIS A 89 6.54 -7.55 -21.42
C HIS A 89 6.66 -6.41 -20.37
N GLN A 90 5.75 -5.44 -20.35
CA GLN A 90 5.74 -4.35 -19.37
C GLN A 90 4.87 -4.71 -18.17
N VAL A 91 5.49 -5.34 -17.17
CA VAL A 91 4.81 -5.87 -15.98
C VAL A 91 5.31 -5.17 -14.72
N GLY A 92 4.39 -4.68 -13.87
CA GLY A 92 4.72 -4.15 -12.55
C GLY A 92 5.72 -2.99 -12.55
N LEU A 93 6.53 -2.90 -11.50
CA LEU A 93 7.73 -2.06 -11.43
C LEU A 93 8.96 -2.94 -11.64
N TRP A 94 9.86 -2.54 -12.53
CA TRP A 94 11.11 -3.27 -12.83
C TRP A 94 12.32 -2.33 -12.73
N PHE A 95 13.51 -2.91 -12.50
CA PHE A 95 14.80 -2.21 -12.48
C PHE A 95 15.65 -2.57 -13.69
#